data_AF-A0A382GFB1-F1
#
_entry.id   AF-A0A382GFB1-F1
#
_cell.length_a   1.000
_cell.length_b   1.000
_cell.length_c   1.000
_cell.angle_alpha   90.00
_cell.angle_beta   90.00
_cell.angle_gamma   90.00
#
_symmetry.space_group_name_H-M   'P 1'
#
loop_
_entity.id
_entity.type
_entity.pdbx_description
1 polymer ?
#
loop_
_entity_poly.entity_id
_entity_poly.type
_entity_poly.pdbx_seq_one_letter_code
_entity_poly.pdbx_strand_id
1 'polypeptide(L)'
;VKYFFIIILLGIHQLMGIDTRSTILRIESGSRNETVITVDAQTHVDYGLAYPVTYEFLIPAGSEDLQSYRRFQVPQDWSQILEKTSEDFFNGIEVVRFDYEESIAYVSIGFSEFSDSIFIKITDNDGNNIDATFW
;
A
#
# COMPACT_ATOMS: atom_id res chain seq x y z
N VAL A 1 32.72 58.34 -2.62
CA VAL A 1 33.18 57.62 -1.41
C VAL A 1 32.03 57.53 -0.42
N LYS A 2 31.43 56.34 -0.26
CA LYS A 2 31.00 55.71 1.01
C LYS A 2 30.03 54.56 0.74
N TYR A 3 30.65 53.39 0.67
CA TYR A 3 30.21 52.00 0.86
C TYR A 3 28.88 51.83 1.65
N PHE A 4 27.89 51.10 1.13
CA PHE A 4 27.76 49.63 1.11
C PHE A 4 27.51 49.07 2.51
N PHE A 5 26.26 48.69 2.82
CA PHE A 5 25.95 47.72 3.87
C PHE A 5 24.58 47.06 3.61
N ILE A 6 24.58 46.02 2.77
CA ILE A 6 23.47 45.06 2.67
C ILE A 6 23.81 43.94 3.65
N ILE A 7 23.09 43.85 4.77
CA ILE A 7 23.20 42.72 5.70
C ILE A 7 22.12 41.72 5.30
N ILE A 8 22.53 40.69 4.55
CA ILE A 8 21.72 39.48 4.38
C ILE A 8 21.93 38.65 5.66
N LEU A 9 20.94 38.67 6.55
CA LEU A 9 20.89 37.77 7.69
C LEU A 9 20.38 36.40 7.19
N LEU A 10 21.30 35.55 6.73
CA LEU A 10 21.03 34.13 6.53
C LEU A 10 20.80 33.50 7.92
N GLY A 11 19.53 33.44 8.32
CA GLY A 11 19.09 32.69 9.48
C GLY A 11 19.41 31.21 9.25
N ILE A 12 20.35 30.70 10.04
CA ILE A 12 20.73 29.30 10.11
C ILE A 12 19.48 28.53 10.52
N HIS A 13 18.80 27.89 9.56
CA HIS A 13 17.76 26.92 9.87
C HIS A 13 18.48 25.74 10.49
N GLN A 14 18.43 25.64 11.82
CA GLN A 14 18.86 24.42 12.49
C GLN A 14 17.90 23.32 12.05
N LEU A 15 18.39 22.46 11.15
CA LEU A 15 17.75 21.19 10.84
C LEU A 15 17.87 20.35 12.11
N MET A 16 16.91 20.49 13.03
CA MET A 16 16.76 19.55 14.12
C MET A 16 16.23 18.26 13.49
N GLY A 17 17.11 17.29 13.29
CA GLY A 17 16.71 15.92 12.99
C GLY A 17 15.97 15.39 14.21
N ILE A 18 14.64 15.43 14.16
CA ILE A 18 13.82 14.65 15.07
C ILE A 18 14.00 13.19 14.63
N ASP A 19 14.77 12.43 15.41
CA ASP A 19 14.76 10.96 15.35
C ASP A 19 13.45 10.47 16.02
N THR A 20 12.33 10.80 15.40
CA THR A 20 11.16 9.94 15.54
C THR A 20 11.52 8.71 14.74
N ARG A 21 11.72 7.58 15.42
CA ARG A 21 11.64 6.26 14.79
C ARG A 21 10.23 6.13 14.21
N SER A 22 10.00 6.68 13.02
CA SER A 22 8.77 6.47 12.29
C SER A 22 8.73 4.99 11.94
N THR A 23 7.57 4.37 12.17
CA THR A 23 7.35 3.00 11.72
C THR A 23 7.45 3.03 10.20
N ILE A 24 8.49 2.40 9.64
CA ILE A 24 8.76 2.41 8.19
C ILE A 24 7.57 1.86 7.40
N LEU A 25 6.96 0.77 7.89
CA LEU A 25 5.80 0.13 7.29
C LEU A 25 4.75 -0.15 8.36
N ARG A 26 3.50 0.21 8.10
CA ARG A 26 2.35 -0.03 8.97
C ARG A 26 1.26 -0.74 8.18
N ILE A 27 0.70 -1.79 8.76
CA ILE A 27 -0.40 -2.56 8.19
C ILE A 27 -1.55 -2.56 9.20
N GLU A 28 -2.73 -2.14 8.75
CA GLU A 28 -3.91 -2.04 9.59
C GLU A 28 -5.10 -2.70 8.92
N SER A 29 -5.78 -3.59 9.62
CA SER A 29 -7.11 -4.05 9.21
C SER A 29 -8.16 -3.12 9.82
N GLY A 30 -8.85 -2.37 8.97
CA GLY A 30 -9.92 -1.48 9.36
C GLY A 30 -11.23 -2.23 9.64
N SER A 31 -12.14 -1.56 10.36
CA SER A 31 -13.50 -2.06 10.67
C SER A 31 -14.41 -2.33 9.45
N ARG A 32 -13.92 -2.13 8.24
CA ARG A 32 -14.66 -2.27 6.97
C ARG A 32 -14.22 -3.47 6.13
N ASN A 33 -13.42 -4.37 6.71
CA ASN A 33 -12.74 -5.45 5.99
C ASN A 33 -11.86 -4.90 4.85
N GLU A 34 -11.21 -3.77 5.14
CA GLU A 34 -10.22 -3.14 4.27
C GLU A 34 -8.88 -3.23 5.01
N THR A 35 -7.83 -3.63 4.31
CA THR A 35 -6.46 -3.55 4.82
C THR A 35 -5.78 -2.32 4.25
N VAL A 36 -5.16 -1.53 5.13
CA VAL A 36 -4.42 -0.33 4.77
C VAL A 36 -2.94 -0.58 5.07
N ILE A 37 -2.13 -0.49 4.02
CA ILE A 37 -0.68 -0.61 4.09
C ILE A 37 -0.13 0.79 3.86
N THR A 38 0.59 1.32 4.84
CA THR A 38 1.16 2.67 4.81
C THR A 38 2.66 2.58 4.98
N VAL A 39 3.38 3.42 4.24
CA VAL A 39 4.83 3.56 4.38
C VAL A 39 5.17 4.96 4.87
N ASP A 40 6.32 5.10 5.53
CA ASP A 40 6.91 6.41 5.81
C ASP A 40 7.20 7.16 4.50
N ALA A 41 6.77 8.43 4.43
CA ALA A 41 6.86 9.24 3.21
C ALA A 41 8.30 9.43 2.73
N GLN A 42 9.28 9.55 3.63
CA GLN A 42 10.68 9.69 3.22
C GLN A 42 11.22 8.38 2.66
N THR A 43 10.85 7.26 3.25
CA THR A 43 11.18 5.93 2.71
C THR A 43 10.61 5.76 1.30
N HIS A 44 9.38 6.22 1.07
CA HIS A 44 8.77 6.16 -0.26
C HIS A 44 9.50 7.03 -1.29
N VAL A 45 9.94 8.24 -0.92
CA VAL A 45 10.76 9.11 -1.78
C VAL A 45 12.12 8.49 -2.08
N ASP A 46 12.79 7.93 -1.07
CA ASP A 46 14.15 7.41 -1.20
C ASP A 46 14.21 6.13 -2.07
N TYR A 47 13.16 5.31 -2.04
CA TYR A 47 13.16 3.99 -2.67
C TYR A 47 12.11 3.79 -3.77
N GLY A 48 11.16 4.71 -3.93
CA GLY A 48 10.06 4.66 -4.91
C GLY A 48 9.01 3.59 -4.64
N LEU A 49 9.39 2.39 -4.17
CA LEU A 49 8.51 1.28 -3.76
C LEU A 49 7.41 0.90 -4.75
N ALA A 50 7.61 1.22 -6.03
CA ALA A 50 6.67 0.94 -7.12
C ALA A 50 6.69 -0.53 -7.57
N TYR A 51 7.75 -1.27 -7.24
CA TYR A 51 7.85 -2.69 -7.59
C TYR A 51 6.90 -3.52 -6.70
N PRO A 52 5.94 -4.28 -7.28
CA PRO A 52 4.96 -5.02 -6.50
C PRO A 52 5.57 -6.02 -5.52
N VAL A 53 5.07 -5.97 -4.28
CA VAL A 53 5.34 -6.95 -3.23
C VAL A 53 4.07 -7.77 -3.03
N THR A 54 4.24 -9.07 -2.80
CA THR A 54 3.13 -9.99 -2.53
C THR A 54 2.79 -9.99 -1.04
N TYR A 55 1.57 -9.60 -0.73
CA TYR A 55 0.97 -9.65 0.60
C TYR A 55 0.06 -10.87 0.70
N GLU A 56 0.09 -11.55 1.83
CA GLU A 56 -0.71 -12.75 2.09
C GLU A 56 -1.88 -12.42 3.01
N PHE A 57 -3.07 -12.85 2.59
CA PHE A 57 -4.30 -12.68 3.35
C PHE A 57 -4.96 -14.03 3.55
N LEU A 58 -5.29 -14.35 4.80
CA LEU A 58 -6.25 -15.41 5.09
C LEU A 58 -7.62 -14.98 4.58
N ILE A 59 -8.26 -15.86 3.81
CA ILE A 59 -9.67 -15.73 3.41
C ILE A 59 -10.51 -16.79 4.14
N PRO A 60 -11.82 -16.58 4.33
CA PRO A 60 -12.69 -17.57 4.95
C PRO A 60 -12.70 -18.88 4.14
N ALA A 61 -12.60 -20.02 4.83
CA ALA A 61 -12.65 -21.34 4.20
C ALA A 61 -13.99 -21.55 3.47
N GLY A 62 -13.94 -22.16 2.28
CA GLY A 62 -15.10 -22.36 1.42
C GLY A 62 -15.55 -21.11 0.65
N SER A 63 -14.75 -20.05 0.64
CA SER A 63 -14.92 -18.95 -0.30
C SER A 63 -14.65 -19.40 -1.73
N GLU A 64 -15.36 -18.83 -2.69
CA GLU A 64 -15.19 -19.08 -4.13
C GLU A 64 -15.44 -17.77 -4.89
N ASP A 65 -14.96 -17.69 -6.13
CA ASP A 65 -15.18 -16.57 -7.06
C ASP A 65 -14.93 -15.17 -6.45
N LEU A 66 -13.87 -15.08 -5.63
CA LEU A 66 -13.49 -13.84 -4.96
C LEU A 66 -12.83 -12.85 -5.92
N GLN A 67 -12.92 -11.56 -5.55
CA GLN A 67 -12.33 -10.46 -6.29
C GLN A 67 -11.54 -9.57 -5.33
N SER A 68 -10.38 -9.10 -5.76
CA SER A 68 -9.57 -8.15 -5.00
C SER A 68 -9.57 -6.77 -5.65
N TYR A 69 -9.59 -5.74 -4.82
CA TYR A 69 -9.61 -4.34 -5.27
C TYR A 69 -8.59 -3.52 -4.51
N ARG A 70 -8.06 -2.50 -5.20
CA ARG A 70 -7.17 -1.50 -4.61
C ARG A 70 -7.57 -0.08 -4.92
N ARG A 71 -7.17 0.83 -4.03
CA ARG A 71 -7.07 2.28 -4.25
C ARG A 71 -5.87 2.81 -3.47
N PHE A 72 -5.36 3.97 -3.85
CA PHE A 72 -4.19 4.57 -3.19
C PHE A 72 -4.57 5.74 -2.28
N GLN A 73 -5.74 6.34 -2.50
CA GLN A 73 -6.25 7.45 -1.69
C GLN A 73 -7.74 7.23 -1.37
N VAL A 74 -8.20 7.73 -0.22
CA VAL A 74 -9.60 7.59 0.21
C VAL A 74 -10.64 8.14 -0.80
N PRO A 75 -10.45 9.30 -1.47
CA PRO A 75 -11.43 9.77 -2.45
C PRO A 75 -11.39 9.01 -3.78
N GLN A 76 -10.42 8.14 -4.02
CA GLN A 76 -10.28 7.40 -5.27
C GLN A 76 -11.27 6.23 -5.33
N ASP A 77 -11.85 6.01 -6.52
CA ASP A 77 -12.62 4.80 -6.80
C ASP A 77 -11.76 3.53 -6.71
N TRP A 78 -12.41 2.43 -6.34
CA TRP A 78 -11.76 1.12 -6.29
C TRP A 78 -11.46 0.61 -7.70
N SER A 79 -10.24 0.12 -7.91
CA SER A 79 -9.83 -0.58 -9.13
C SER A 79 -9.69 -2.06 -8.84
N GLN A 80 -10.31 -2.91 -9.66
CA GLN A 80 -10.16 -4.35 -9.52
C GLN A 80 -8.74 -4.77 -9.91
N ILE A 81 -8.15 -5.66 -9.12
CA ILE A 81 -6.85 -6.27 -9.39
C ILE A 81 -7.10 -7.50 -10.29
N LEU A 82 -6.28 -7.65 -11.34
CA LEU A 82 -6.39 -8.80 -12.24
C LEU A 82 -6.06 -10.10 -11.50
N GLU A 83 -6.95 -11.09 -11.60
CA GLU A 83 -6.71 -12.42 -11.06
C GLU A 83 -5.82 -13.25 -11.99
N LYS A 84 -4.93 -14.04 -11.36
CA LYS A 84 -4.01 -15.00 -11.97
C LYS A 84 -4.10 -16.34 -11.25
N THR A 85 -3.72 -17.41 -11.93
CA THR A 85 -3.72 -18.77 -11.36
C THR A 85 -2.33 -19.18 -10.89
N SER A 86 -2.23 -20.37 -10.29
CA SER A 86 -0.94 -20.98 -9.93
C SER A 86 -0.05 -21.33 -11.13
N GLU A 87 -0.63 -21.39 -12.34
CA GLU A 87 0.10 -21.68 -13.58
C GLU A 87 0.71 -20.41 -14.21
N ASP A 88 0.28 -19.22 -13.78
CA ASP A 88 0.75 -17.94 -14.27
C ASP A 88 1.99 -17.43 -13.50
N PHE A 89 2.85 -16.66 -14.18
CA PHE A 89 3.83 -15.81 -13.49
C PHE A 89 3.11 -14.63 -12.83
N PHE A 90 3.28 -14.47 -11.52
CA PHE A 90 2.58 -13.43 -10.74
C PHE A 90 3.50 -12.51 -9.91
N ASN A 91 4.79 -12.84 -9.78
CA ASN A 91 5.72 -12.05 -8.98
C ASN A 91 6.15 -10.77 -9.72
N GLY A 92 6.03 -9.62 -9.06
CA GLY A 92 6.52 -8.34 -9.58
C GLY A 92 5.57 -7.61 -10.53
N ILE A 93 4.32 -8.03 -10.61
CA ILE A 93 3.25 -7.36 -11.39
C ILE A 93 2.02 -7.17 -10.50
N GLU A 94 1.17 -6.17 -10.81
CA GLU A 94 -0.06 -5.91 -10.05
C GLU A 94 -1.12 -6.98 -10.37
N VAL A 95 -1.24 -8.01 -9.53
CA VAL A 95 -2.16 -9.15 -9.70
C VAL A 95 -2.58 -9.72 -8.35
N VAL A 96 -3.67 -10.49 -8.34
CA VAL A 96 -4.08 -11.32 -7.21
C VAL A 96 -4.11 -12.79 -7.63
N ARG A 97 -3.79 -13.70 -6.72
CA ARG A 97 -4.02 -15.13 -6.88
C ARG A 97 -4.74 -15.65 -5.65
N PHE A 98 -5.88 -16.31 -5.85
CA PHE A 98 -6.60 -16.99 -4.79
C PHE A 98 -6.20 -18.46 -4.75
N ASP A 99 -5.79 -18.93 -3.59
CA ASP A 99 -5.61 -20.33 -3.26
C ASP A 99 -6.72 -20.74 -2.30
N TYR A 100 -7.80 -21.26 -2.87
CA TYR A 100 -8.99 -21.66 -2.11
C TYR A 100 -8.77 -22.93 -1.29
N GLU A 101 -7.81 -23.79 -1.68
CA GLU A 101 -7.47 -25.00 -0.93
C GLU A 101 -6.77 -24.64 0.39
N GLU A 102 -5.82 -23.71 0.33
CA GLU A 102 -5.09 -23.22 1.51
C GLU A 102 -5.77 -22.04 2.20
N SER A 103 -6.86 -21.52 1.63
CA SER A 103 -7.58 -20.33 2.13
C SER A 103 -6.70 -19.08 2.22
N ILE A 104 -5.88 -18.84 1.19
CA ILE A 104 -4.95 -17.71 1.11
C ILE A 104 -5.21 -16.91 -0.17
N ALA A 105 -5.24 -15.57 -0.06
CA ALA A 105 -5.15 -14.66 -1.19
C ALA A 105 -3.76 -14.01 -1.22
N TYR A 106 -3.06 -14.17 -2.34
CA TYR A 106 -1.77 -13.54 -2.62
C TYR A 106 -2.00 -12.28 -3.45
N VAL A 107 -1.90 -11.11 -2.83
CA VAL A 107 -2.11 -9.82 -3.51
C VAL A 107 -0.74 -9.18 -3.77
N SER A 108 -0.32 -9.13 -5.03
CA SER A 108 0.92 -8.48 -5.45
C SER A 108 0.63 -7.05 -5.89
N ILE A 109 1.14 -6.06 -5.16
CA ILE A 109 0.92 -4.64 -5.44
C ILE A 109 2.07 -3.77 -4.95
N GLY A 110 2.38 -2.70 -5.69
CA GLY A 110 3.37 -1.69 -5.33
C GLY A 110 2.71 -0.39 -4.92
N PHE A 111 3.47 0.51 -4.29
CA PHE A 111 2.98 1.85 -4.00
C PHE A 111 2.87 2.67 -5.29
N SER A 112 1.88 3.55 -5.34
CA SER A 112 1.77 4.53 -6.43
C SER A 112 2.70 5.71 -6.18
N GLU A 113 3.23 6.34 -7.23
CA GLU A 113 4.13 7.51 -7.14
C GLU A 113 3.55 8.73 -6.38
N PHE A 114 2.23 8.76 -6.13
CA PHE A 114 1.50 9.88 -5.55
C PHE A 114 0.82 9.55 -4.21
N SER A 115 1.10 8.40 -3.60
CA SER A 115 0.51 8.04 -2.31
C SER A 115 1.39 7.09 -1.50
N ASP A 116 1.51 7.39 -0.21
CA ASP A 116 2.21 6.56 0.77
C ASP A 116 1.30 5.45 1.33
N SER A 117 0.16 5.16 0.69
CA SER A 117 -0.83 4.21 1.17
C SER A 117 -1.38 3.33 0.06
N ILE A 118 -1.62 2.07 0.40
CA ILE A 118 -2.35 1.09 -0.39
C ILE A 118 -3.54 0.62 0.43
N PHE A 119 -4.73 0.73 -0.12
CA PHE A 119 -5.95 0.17 0.44
C PHE A 119 -6.31 -1.07 -0.36
N ILE A 120 -6.54 -2.18 0.31
CA ILE A 120 -6.92 -3.46 -0.29
C ILE A 120 -8.24 -3.90 0.33
N LYS A 121 -9.14 -4.44 -0.50
CA LYS A 121 -10.30 -5.18 -0.02
C LYS A 121 -10.53 -6.40 -0.90
N ILE A 122 -11.16 -7.42 -0.33
CA ILE A 122 -11.60 -8.63 -1.04
C ILE A 122 -13.12 -8.69 -0.97
N THR A 123 -13.78 -9.06 -2.06
CA THR A 123 -15.23 -9.23 -2.12
C THR A 123 -15.60 -10.57 -2.74
N ASP A 124 -16.83 -11.02 -2.48
CA ASP A 124 -17.47 -12.04 -3.32
C ASP A 124 -17.92 -11.44 -4.67
N ASN A 125 -18.48 -12.30 -5.52
CA ASN A 125 -19.01 -11.92 -6.84
C ASN A 125 -20.25 -11.00 -6.77
N ASP A 126 -20.92 -10.91 -5.62
CA ASP A 126 -22.04 -9.99 -5.37
C ASP A 126 -21.54 -8.61 -4.88
N GLY A 127 -20.23 -8.46 -4.65
CA GLY A 127 -19.60 -7.23 -4.19
C GLY A 127 -19.64 -7.03 -2.66
N ASN A 128 -20.00 -8.07 -1.90
CA ASN A 128 -19.94 -8.02 -0.44
C ASN A 128 -18.50 -8.16 0.04
N ASN A 129 -18.08 -7.31 0.98
CA ASN A 129 -16.72 -7.39 1.53
C ASN A 129 -16.52 -8.69 2.34
N ILE A 130 -15.45 -9.40 2.03
CA ILE A 130 -14.98 -10.60 2.74
C ILE A 130 -14.07 -10.20 3.89
N ASP A 131 -14.23 -10.85 5.03
CA ASP A 131 -13.34 -10.69 6.19
C ASP A 131 -12.00 -11.39 5.92
N ALA A 132 -11.11 -10.69 5.22
CA ALA A 132 -9.77 -11.15 4.94
C ALA A 132 -8.78 -10.56 5.96
N THR A 133 -7.91 -11.41 6.51
CA THR A 133 -6.94 -11.02 7.56
C THR A 133 -5.52 -11.12 7.01
N PHE A 134 -4.74 -10.05 7.17
CA PHE A 134 -3.30 -10.06 6.85
C PHE A 134 -2.54 -11.07 7.74
N TRP A 135 -1.70 -11.92 7.14
CA TRP A 135 -0.89 -12.96 7.81
C TRP A 135 0.55 -12.50 8.09
#